data_AF-A0A3B9W0N0-F1
#
_entry.id   AF-A0A3B9W0N0-F1
#
_cell.length_a   1.000
_cell.length_b   1.000
_cell.length_c   1.000
_cell.angle_alpha   90.00
_cell.angle_beta   90.00
_cell.angle_gamma   90.00
#
_symmetry.space_group_name_H-M   'P 1'
#
loop_
_entity.id
_entity.type
_entity.pdbx_description
1 polymer ?
#
loop_
_entity_poly.entity_id
_entity_poly.type
_entity_poly.pdbx_seq_one_letter_code
_entity_poly.pdbx_strand_id
1 'polypeptide(L)'
;MARTWLSVTVELLGGRGEELWPWPGRIFAVGPSHTFMDLADAINDAFARWDRSHLSLFTLADGRVITDEETGAEMAGSIGGPIIAPIDIAAAKVVRTLEPGAEFRFTYDLGDAWMHRCVVGEVKVDPLEVLGVRPDVPLPYWGWGSIPDQYGRRWAADDGESRVPGKPGRPHPMLLHAWPAQVQVPGLDLSELREAIAAADAARFLAAVTGRDIDDALQQVGVGIPMALEQKGQEAESVALSVINRLTWRGGAG
;
A
#
# COMPACT_ATOMS: atom_id res chain seq x y z
N MET A 1 4.67 -18.76 -24.64
CA MET A 1 4.97 -17.34 -24.96
C MET A 1 6.48 -17.11 -24.81
N ALA A 2 7.03 -15.96 -25.20
CA ALA A 2 8.48 -15.78 -25.33
C ALA A 2 9.14 -15.31 -24.01
N ARG A 3 10.06 -16.12 -23.48
CA ARG A 3 10.88 -15.82 -22.29
C ARG A 3 11.95 -14.79 -22.62
N THR A 4 11.59 -13.51 -22.58
CA THR A 4 12.47 -12.39 -22.96
C THR A 4 12.85 -11.49 -21.79
N TRP A 5 12.22 -11.66 -20.62
CA TRP A 5 12.43 -10.82 -19.45
C TRP A 5 13.51 -11.40 -18.55
N LEU A 6 14.33 -10.54 -17.96
CA LEU A 6 15.30 -10.96 -16.95
C LEU A 6 14.57 -11.16 -15.61
N SER A 7 14.97 -12.19 -14.88
CA SER A 7 14.69 -12.32 -13.45
C SER A 7 15.88 -11.75 -12.69
N VAL A 8 15.67 -10.77 -11.83
CA VAL A 8 16.76 -10.10 -11.09
C VAL A 8 16.50 -10.22 -9.61
N THR A 9 17.36 -10.96 -8.92
CA THR A 9 17.37 -11.04 -7.45
C THR A 9 18.13 -9.84 -6.91
N VAL A 10 17.51 -9.11 -5.98
CA VAL A 10 18.08 -7.93 -5.34
C VAL A 10 18.05 -8.14 -3.84
N GLU A 11 19.20 -8.07 -3.19
CA GLU A 11 19.37 -8.25 -1.74
C GLU A 11 19.95 -6.97 -1.13
N LEU A 12 19.31 -6.43 -0.10
CA LEU A 12 19.80 -5.27 0.63
C LEU A 12 20.86 -5.73 1.65
N LEU A 13 22.10 -5.30 1.42
CA LEU A 13 23.24 -5.70 2.24
C LEU A 13 23.40 -4.83 3.48
N GLY A 14 23.05 -3.54 3.39
CA GLY A 14 23.31 -2.58 4.46
C GLY A 14 23.16 -1.14 4.01
N GLY A 15 23.38 -0.24 4.95
CA GLY A 15 23.33 1.22 4.79
C GLY A 15 23.44 1.89 6.17
N ARG A 16 23.72 3.19 6.19
CA ARG A 16 23.94 4.00 7.40
C ARG A 16 25.06 3.48 8.30
N GLY A 17 26.06 2.84 7.69
CA GLY A 17 27.16 2.19 8.42
C GLY A 17 26.78 0.87 9.09
N GLU A 18 25.57 0.34 8.85
CA GLU A 18 25.10 -0.94 9.35
C GLU A 18 25.12 -2.00 8.26
N GLU A 19 25.57 -3.20 8.62
CA GLU A 19 25.40 -4.42 7.83
C GLU A 19 24.12 -5.13 8.28
N LEU A 20 23.33 -5.60 7.32
CA LEU A 20 22.10 -6.34 7.58
C LEU A 20 22.36 -7.83 7.48
N TRP A 21 21.78 -8.59 8.39
CA TRP A 21 21.71 -10.05 8.28
C TRP A 21 20.48 -10.59 9.02
N PRO A 22 19.70 -11.52 8.42
CA PRO A 22 19.77 -11.96 7.02
C PRO A 22 19.39 -10.83 6.04
N TRP A 23 19.91 -10.88 4.82
CA TRP A 23 19.63 -9.85 3.79
C TRP A 23 18.17 -9.87 3.34
N PRO A 24 17.41 -8.78 3.51
CA PRO A 24 16.10 -8.64 2.90
C PRO A 24 16.23 -8.63 1.38
N GLY A 25 15.37 -9.36 0.68
CA GLY A 25 15.53 -9.53 -0.76
C GLY A 25 14.23 -9.57 -1.55
N ARG A 26 14.32 -9.24 -2.83
CA ARG A 26 13.20 -9.18 -3.78
C ARG A 26 13.65 -9.79 -5.11
N ILE A 27 12.72 -10.41 -5.83
CA ILE A 27 12.98 -10.87 -7.21
C ILE A 27 12.09 -10.10 -8.15
N PHE A 28 12.70 -9.40 -9.10
CA PHE A 28 12.05 -8.55 -10.09
C PHE A 28 11.98 -9.23 -11.45
N ALA A 29 10.88 -9.02 -12.17
CA ALA A 29 10.84 -9.24 -13.60
C ALA A 29 11.17 -7.93 -14.33
N VAL A 30 12.16 -7.97 -15.23
CA VAL A 30 12.66 -6.80 -15.95
C VAL A 30 12.55 -7.01 -17.46
N GLY A 31 11.75 -6.17 -18.12
CA GLY A 31 11.42 -6.28 -19.53
C GLY A 31 12.40 -5.55 -20.47
N PRO A 32 12.37 -5.85 -21.77
CA PRO A 32 13.29 -5.27 -22.76
C PRO A 32 13.23 -3.74 -22.91
N SER A 33 12.10 -3.13 -22.55
CA SER A 33 11.90 -1.68 -22.58
C SER A 33 12.35 -0.99 -21.30
N HIS A 34 12.56 -1.72 -20.20
CA HIS A 34 12.88 -1.12 -18.91
C HIS A 34 14.33 -0.62 -18.87
N THR A 35 14.49 0.58 -18.34
CA THR A 35 15.75 1.28 -18.13
C THR A 35 16.35 0.94 -16.77
N PHE A 36 17.59 1.36 -16.53
CA PHE A 36 18.15 1.30 -15.19
C PHE A 36 17.46 2.28 -14.23
N MET A 37 16.92 3.40 -14.72
CA MET A 37 16.10 4.30 -13.91
C MET A 37 14.83 3.60 -13.44
N ASP A 38 14.12 2.91 -14.34
CA ASP A 38 12.92 2.15 -13.97
C ASP A 38 13.24 1.05 -12.93
N LEU A 39 14.42 0.43 -13.05
CA LEU A 39 14.88 -0.57 -12.09
C LEU A 39 15.26 0.04 -10.73
N ALA A 40 15.99 1.16 -10.72
CA ALA A 40 16.29 1.91 -9.50
C ALA A 40 14.99 2.32 -8.81
N ASP A 41 14.00 2.77 -9.59
CA ASP A 41 12.71 3.15 -9.08
C ASP A 41 11.96 1.99 -8.43
N ALA A 42 11.87 0.86 -9.12
CA ALA A 42 11.24 -0.33 -8.59
C ALA A 42 11.96 -0.89 -7.34
N ILE A 43 13.29 -0.87 -7.32
CA ILE A 43 14.07 -1.30 -6.15
C ILE A 43 13.76 -0.42 -4.95
N ASN A 44 13.88 0.90 -5.11
CA ASN A 44 13.61 1.85 -4.04
C ASN A 44 12.19 1.71 -3.48
N ASP A 45 11.18 1.53 -4.32
CA ASP A 45 9.81 1.30 -3.83
C ASP A 45 9.69 -0.01 -3.04
N ALA A 46 10.26 -1.10 -3.57
CA ALA A 46 10.21 -2.41 -2.94
C ALA A 46 10.98 -2.47 -1.60
N PHE A 47 11.95 -1.57 -1.42
CA PHE A 47 12.77 -1.40 -0.22
C PHE A 47 12.42 -0.14 0.59
N ALA A 48 11.23 0.47 0.37
CA ALA A 48 10.75 1.62 1.14
C ALA A 48 11.73 2.81 1.22
N ARG A 49 12.40 3.12 0.11
CA ARG A 49 13.29 4.26 -0.10
C ARG A 49 12.55 5.35 -0.88
N TRP A 50 11.56 5.95 -0.23
CA TRP A 50 10.60 6.83 -0.89
C TRP A 50 11.08 8.27 -1.04
N ASP A 51 12.10 8.71 -0.31
CA ASP A 51 12.65 10.05 -0.47
C ASP A 51 13.59 10.12 -1.69
N ARG A 52 13.03 10.25 -2.89
CA ARG A 52 13.78 10.17 -4.15
C ARG A 52 14.80 11.29 -4.40
N SER A 53 14.97 12.23 -3.46
CA SER A 53 15.86 13.38 -3.61
C SER A 53 17.36 13.05 -3.42
N HIS A 54 17.70 11.77 -3.35
CA HIS A 54 19.07 11.28 -3.14
C HIS A 54 19.68 10.67 -4.40
N LEU A 55 20.98 10.89 -4.58
CA LEU A 55 21.75 10.32 -5.69
C LEU A 55 21.85 8.80 -5.59
N SER A 56 21.86 8.12 -6.73
CA SER A 56 21.99 6.66 -6.80
C SER A 56 22.74 6.22 -8.05
N LEU A 57 23.39 5.06 -7.99
CA LEU A 57 24.14 4.51 -9.12
C LEU A 57 24.11 3.00 -9.14
N PHE A 58 24.36 2.43 -10.33
CA PHE A 58 24.74 1.04 -10.48
C PHE A 58 26.23 0.91 -10.80
N THR A 59 26.87 -0.11 -10.22
CA THR A 59 28.23 -0.54 -10.57
C THR A 59 28.17 -1.94 -11.17
N LEU A 60 28.64 -2.10 -12.39
CA LEU A 60 28.71 -3.41 -13.06
C LEU A 60 30.00 -4.16 -12.68
N ALA A 61 30.02 -5.48 -12.89
CA ALA A 61 31.18 -6.33 -12.58
C ALA A 61 32.47 -5.93 -13.32
N ASP A 62 32.34 -5.32 -14.51
CA ASP A 62 33.46 -4.80 -15.30
C ASP A 62 33.89 -3.38 -14.90
N GLY A 63 33.30 -2.82 -13.84
CA GLY A 63 33.62 -1.50 -13.31
C GLY A 63 32.88 -0.35 -13.99
N ARG A 64 32.07 -0.60 -15.03
CA ARG A 64 31.23 0.45 -15.61
C ARG A 64 30.21 0.96 -14.58
N VAL A 65 29.96 2.27 -14.63
CA VAL A 65 29.01 2.96 -13.76
C VAL A 65 27.82 3.43 -14.59
N ILE A 66 26.62 3.27 -14.05
CA ILE A 66 25.38 3.77 -14.63
C ILE A 66 24.74 4.70 -13.60
N THR A 67 24.59 5.97 -13.94
CA THR A 67 24.10 7.03 -13.04
C THR A 67 23.50 8.17 -13.87
N ASP A 68 22.88 9.16 -13.22
CA ASP A 68 22.41 10.37 -13.90
C ASP A 68 23.57 11.21 -14.48
N GLU A 69 23.24 12.11 -15.40
CA GLU A 69 24.22 12.91 -16.15
C GLU A 69 25.07 13.81 -15.23
N GLU A 70 24.48 14.41 -14.20
CA GLU A 70 25.14 15.34 -13.29
C GLU A 70 26.17 14.61 -12.42
N THR A 71 25.73 13.57 -11.71
CA THR A 71 26.64 12.70 -10.94
C THR A 71 27.73 12.11 -11.84
N GLY A 72 27.36 11.72 -13.07
CA GLY A 72 28.31 11.20 -14.03
C GLY A 72 29.39 12.21 -14.42
N ALA A 73 29.01 13.45 -14.70
CA ALA A 73 29.95 14.52 -15.04
C ALA A 73 30.90 14.83 -13.87
N GLU A 74 30.41 14.85 -12.63
CA GLU A 74 31.26 15.02 -11.45
C GLU A 74 32.28 13.89 -11.31
N MET A 75 31.85 12.63 -11.45
CA MET A 75 32.73 11.46 -11.37
C MET A 75 33.80 11.48 -12.48
N ALA A 76 33.43 11.86 -13.71
CA ALA A 76 34.36 11.97 -14.83
C ALA A 76 35.41 13.08 -14.63
N GLY A 77 35.08 14.12 -13.86
CA GLY A 77 35.98 15.22 -13.50
C GLY A 77 36.96 14.92 -12.37
N SER A 78 36.91 13.71 -11.77
CA SER A 78 37.78 13.34 -10.65
C SER A 78 39.26 13.42 -11.02
N ILE A 79 40.05 14.09 -10.18
CA ILE A 79 41.50 14.28 -10.34
C ILE A 79 42.34 13.04 -9.98
N GLY A 80 41.70 11.93 -9.61
CA GLY A 80 42.34 10.66 -9.29
C GLY A 80 41.41 9.46 -9.49
N GLY A 81 41.99 8.27 -9.59
CA GLY A 81 41.27 7.03 -9.88
C GLY A 81 41.25 6.67 -11.38
N PRO A 82 40.59 5.56 -11.76
CA PRO A 82 40.41 5.18 -13.15
C PRO A 82 39.52 6.18 -13.89
N ILE A 83 39.71 6.32 -15.21
CA ILE A 83 38.82 7.11 -16.06
C ILE A 83 37.45 6.45 -16.07
N ILE A 84 36.42 7.18 -15.66
CA ILE A 84 35.03 6.72 -15.64
C ILE A 84 34.32 7.36 -16.83
N ALA A 85 33.66 6.54 -17.64
CA ALA A 85 32.71 6.98 -18.66
C ALA A 85 31.32 6.49 -18.24
N PRO A 86 30.58 7.27 -17.42
CA PRO A 86 29.29 6.87 -16.92
C PRO A 86 28.28 6.71 -18.06
N ILE A 87 27.38 5.74 -17.91
CA ILE A 87 26.27 5.52 -18.83
C ILE A 87 25.02 6.15 -18.21
N ASP A 88 24.26 6.91 -19.00
CA ASP A 88 23.01 7.51 -18.56
C ASP A 88 21.99 6.44 -18.11
N ILE A 89 21.60 6.54 -16.84
CA ILE A 89 20.63 5.67 -16.16
C ILE A 89 19.23 5.70 -16.81
N ALA A 90 18.81 6.84 -17.35
CA ALA A 90 17.50 7.02 -17.97
C ALA A 90 17.44 6.43 -19.40
N ALA A 91 18.57 6.38 -20.10
CA ALA A 91 18.63 5.84 -21.46
C ALA A 91 18.98 4.34 -21.51
N ALA A 92 19.85 3.87 -20.62
CA ALA A 92 20.37 2.50 -20.65
C ALA A 92 19.28 1.47 -20.35
N LYS A 93 19.11 0.49 -21.26
CA LYS A 93 18.14 -0.62 -21.09
C LYS A 93 18.78 -1.80 -20.38
N VAL A 94 18.18 -2.27 -19.29
CA VAL A 94 18.74 -3.33 -18.43
C VAL A 94 19.02 -4.60 -19.25
N VAL A 95 18.03 -5.06 -20.02
CA VAL A 95 18.11 -6.30 -20.81
C VAL A 95 19.11 -6.21 -21.98
N ARG A 96 19.51 -5.00 -22.38
CA ARG A 96 20.54 -4.80 -23.41
C ARG A 96 21.95 -4.69 -22.83
N THR A 97 22.05 -4.35 -21.56
CA THR A 97 23.33 -4.12 -20.88
C THR A 97 23.80 -5.34 -20.10
N LEU A 98 22.88 -6.15 -19.58
CA LEU A 98 23.16 -7.29 -18.72
C LEU A 98 22.81 -8.62 -19.40
N GLU A 99 23.67 -9.60 -19.18
CA GLU A 99 23.46 -10.99 -19.57
C GLU A 99 22.90 -11.81 -18.40
N PRO A 100 22.25 -12.95 -18.66
CA PRO A 100 21.94 -13.95 -17.63
C PRO A 100 23.19 -14.30 -16.80
N GLY A 101 23.01 -14.48 -15.48
CA GLY A 101 24.10 -14.77 -14.55
C GLY A 101 24.93 -13.54 -14.11
N ALA A 102 24.70 -12.36 -14.70
CA ALA A 102 25.45 -11.16 -14.33
C ALA A 102 25.20 -10.73 -12.88
N GLU A 103 26.27 -10.36 -12.18
CA GLU A 103 26.22 -9.74 -10.85
C GLU A 103 26.61 -8.26 -10.95
N PHE A 104 25.88 -7.40 -10.24
CA PHE A 104 26.11 -5.96 -10.21
C PHE A 104 25.59 -5.38 -8.89
N ARG A 105 25.97 -4.15 -8.58
CA ARG A 105 25.56 -3.45 -7.35
C ARG A 105 24.67 -2.26 -7.69
N PHE A 106 23.66 -2.02 -6.87
CA PHE A 106 22.91 -0.77 -6.84
C PHE A 106 23.13 -0.07 -5.49
N THR A 107 23.53 1.19 -5.51
CA THR A 107 23.68 2.01 -4.31
C THR A 107 22.70 3.16 -4.38
N TYR A 108 21.82 3.25 -3.38
CA TYR A 108 20.88 4.36 -3.22
C TYR A 108 21.32 5.22 -2.03
N ASP A 109 21.15 6.54 -2.18
CA ASP A 109 21.62 7.55 -1.24
C ASP A 109 23.13 7.44 -1.04
N LEU A 110 23.90 8.18 -1.82
CA LEU A 110 25.37 8.13 -1.72
C LEU A 110 25.90 8.65 -0.37
N GLY A 111 25.08 9.34 0.43
CA GLY A 111 25.41 9.72 1.80
C GLY A 111 25.26 8.55 2.77
N ASP A 112 24.09 7.91 2.80
CA ASP A 112 23.80 6.78 3.69
C ASP A 112 24.26 5.42 3.13
N ALA A 113 24.64 5.35 1.86
CA ALA A 113 25.15 4.17 1.16
C ALA A 113 24.29 2.91 1.32
N TRP A 114 22.99 2.99 1.00
CA TRP A 114 22.13 1.80 0.96
C TRP A 114 22.53 0.90 -0.20
N MET A 115 23.27 -0.17 0.10
CA MET A 115 23.88 -1.06 -0.88
C MET A 115 23.02 -2.29 -1.12
N HIS A 116 22.77 -2.57 -2.39
CA HIS A 116 22.04 -3.72 -2.86
C HIS A 116 22.92 -4.56 -3.78
N ARG A 117 22.95 -5.87 -3.52
CA ARG A 117 23.52 -6.86 -4.42
C ARG A 117 22.45 -7.30 -5.41
N CYS A 118 22.76 -7.22 -6.70
CA CYS A 118 21.85 -7.60 -7.77
C CYS A 118 22.43 -8.75 -8.58
N VAL A 119 21.66 -9.82 -8.77
CA VAL A 119 22.05 -10.99 -9.54
C VAL A 119 20.97 -11.30 -10.58
N VAL A 120 21.36 -11.32 -11.84
CA VAL A 120 20.49 -11.75 -12.95
C VAL A 120 20.43 -13.27 -12.95
N GLY A 121 19.22 -13.83 -12.92
CA GLY A 121 19.02 -15.27 -13.02
C GLY A 121 19.50 -15.84 -14.36
N GLU A 122 19.94 -17.10 -14.34
CA GLU A 122 20.42 -17.84 -15.53
C GLU A 122 19.36 -18.00 -16.63
N VAL A 123 18.08 -17.99 -16.23
CA VAL A 123 16.95 -18.25 -17.13
C VAL A 123 16.04 -17.03 -17.19
N LYS A 124 15.72 -16.62 -18.43
CA LYS A 124 14.72 -15.59 -18.69
C LYS A 124 13.32 -16.07 -18.34
N VAL A 125 12.48 -15.16 -17.89
CA VAL A 125 11.11 -15.44 -17.48
C VAL A 125 10.10 -14.88 -18.50
N ASP A 126 8.88 -15.39 -18.41
CA ASP A 126 7.72 -14.80 -19.06
C ASP A 126 6.92 -14.01 -18.02
N PRO A 127 6.70 -12.70 -18.20
CA PRO A 127 5.97 -11.90 -17.21
C PRO A 127 4.56 -12.42 -16.98
N LEU A 128 3.89 -13.01 -17.97
CA LEU A 128 2.55 -13.55 -17.77
C LEU A 128 2.56 -14.84 -16.94
N GLU A 129 3.65 -15.62 -16.98
CA GLU A 129 3.80 -16.81 -16.12
C GLU A 129 4.08 -16.42 -14.66
N VAL A 130 4.94 -15.42 -14.40
CA VAL A 130 5.39 -15.09 -13.03
C VAL A 130 4.59 -13.97 -12.35
N LEU A 131 4.05 -13.02 -13.12
CA LEU A 131 3.29 -11.87 -12.60
C LEU A 131 1.80 -11.92 -12.95
N GLY A 132 1.40 -12.71 -13.95
CA GLY A 132 0.03 -12.69 -14.49
C GLY A 132 -0.31 -11.43 -15.30
N VAL A 133 0.58 -10.45 -15.37
CA VAL A 133 0.44 -9.19 -16.11
C VAL A 133 1.75 -8.83 -16.80
N ARG A 134 1.69 -7.93 -17.79
CA ARG A 134 2.87 -7.30 -18.39
C ARG A 134 2.94 -5.84 -17.90
N PRO A 135 3.70 -5.55 -16.83
CA PRO A 135 3.80 -4.18 -16.31
C PRO A 135 4.65 -3.30 -17.24
N ASP A 136 4.46 -1.98 -17.17
CA ASP A 136 5.27 -1.01 -17.92
C ASP A 136 6.60 -0.66 -17.23
N VAL A 137 6.74 -1.04 -15.96
CA VAL A 137 7.94 -0.88 -15.12
C VAL A 137 8.35 -2.21 -14.51
N PRO A 138 9.62 -2.39 -14.08
CA PRO A 138 10.04 -3.57 -13.34
C PRO A 138 9.15 -3.80 -12.12
N LEU A 139 8.79 -5.06 -11.87
CA LEU A 139 7.85 -5.39 -10.80
C LEU A 139 8.37 -6.61 -10.02
N PRO A 140 8.41 -6.54 -8.67
CA PRO A 140 8.78 -7.69 -7.85
C PRO A 140 7.64 -8.71 -7.84
N TYR A 141 7.98 -10.00 -7.97
CA TYR A 141 7.02 -11.11 -7.87
C TYR A 141 7.32 -12.06 -6.70
N TRP A 142 8.42 -11.85 -5.98
CA TRP A 142 8.77 -12.59 -4.78
C TRP A 142 9.60 -11.72 -3.83
N GLY A 143 9.59 -12.02 -2.53
CA GLY A 143 10.37 -11.27 -1.55
C GLY A 143 10.44 -11.90 -0.16
N TRP A 144 11.45 -11.49 0.61
CA TRP A 144 11.72 -11.95 1.98
C TRP A 144 12.42 -10.86 2.83
N GLY A 145 12.46 -11.08 4.14
CA GLY A 145 13.17 -10.25 5.12
C GLY A 145 12.47 -8.93 5.48
N SER A 146 12.80 -8.43 6.68
CA SER A 146 12.31 -7.15 7.21
C SER A 146 13.14 -6.00 6.65
N ILE A 147 12.49 -4.96 6.15
CA ILE A 147 13.18 -3.79 5.59
C ILE A 147 13.28 -2.70 6.66
N PRO A 148 14.49 -2.18 6.96
CA PRO A 148 14.61 -1.04 7.85
C PRO A 148 14.07 0.24 7.20
N ASP A 149 13.45 1.11 7.99
CA ASP A 149 13.09 2.45 7.55
C ASP A 149 14.32 3.18 7.00
N GLN A 150 14.13 3.97 5.95
CA GLN A 150 15.19 4.72 5.27
C GLN A 150 16.05 5.57 6.23
N TYR A 151 15.44 6.11 7.28
CA TYR A 151 16.10 6.97 8.27
C TYR A 151 16.22 6.32 9.66
N GLY A 152 15.91 5.02 9.75
CA GLY A 152 15.96 4.28 11.02
C GLY A 152 14.82 4.59 12.00
N ARG A 153 13.74 5.23 11.55
CA ARG A 153 12.61 5.58 12.41
C ARG A 153 11.88 4.33 12.89
N ARG A 154 11.73 4.19 14.21
CA ARG A 154 11.04 3.09 14.90
C ARG A 154 9.53 3.34 15.02
N TRP A 155 9.10 4.61 15.00
CA TRP A 155 7.69 5.04 14.93
C TRP A 155 7.59 6.43 14.29
N ALA A 156 6.37 6.93 14.05
CA ALA A 156 6.13 8.14 13.27
C ALA A 156 6.76 9.44 13.82
N ALA A 157 6.93 9.53 15.14
CA ALA A 157 7.50 10.71 15.82
C ALA A 157 8.87 10.37 16.43
N ASP A 158 9.55 9.37 15.88
CA ASP A 158 10.86 8.95 16.36
C ASP A 158 11.92 9.99 16.01
N ASP A 159 12.59 10.50 17.04
CA ASP A 159 13.70 11.46 16.96
C ASP A 159 15.07 10.75 17.00
N GLY A 160 15.09 9.41 17.06
CA GLY A 160 16.29 8.57 17.16
C GLY A 160 16.80 8.36 18.58
N GLU A 161 16.45 9.22 19.53
CA GLU A 161 17.00 9.24 20.90
C GLU A 161 15.98 8.79 21.95
N SER A 162 14.70 9.10 21.71
CA SER A 162 13.61 8.83 22.63
C SER A 162 13.40 7.32 22.81
N ARG A 163 12.85 6.92 23.95
CA ARG A 163 12.46 5.51 24.16
C ARG A 163 11.20 5.20 23.37
N VAL A 164 11.17 4.03 22.74
CA VAL A 164 9.96 3.51 22.08
C VAL A 164 8.79 3.57 23.06
N PRO A 165 7.64 4.17 22.68
CA PRO A 165 6.47 4.23 23.53
C PRO A 165 6.05 2.83 24.01
N GLY A 166 5.63 2.73 25.27
CA GLY A 166 5.13 1.48 25.82
C GLY A 166 3.90 0.99 25.05
N LYS A 167 3.82 -0.32 24.82
CA LYS A 167 2.63 -0.94 24.22
C LYS A 167 1.40 -0.58 25.06
N PRO A 168 0.31 -0.06 24.44
CA PRO A 168 -0.94 0.18 25.16
C PRO A 168 -1.44 -1.08 25.86
N GLY A 169 -1.97 -0.92 27.08
CA GLY A 169 -2.47 -2.04 27.88
C GLY A 169 -3.72 -2.73 27.31
N ARG A 170 -4.35 -2.15 26.28
CA ARG A 170 -5.50 -2.73 25.57
C ARG A 170 -5.22 -2.73 24.06
N PRO A 171 -5.67 -3.77 23.32
CA PRO A 171 -5.56 -3.79 21.86
C PRO A 171 -6.32 -2.63 21.21
N HIS A 172 -5.88 -2.23 20.01
CA HIS A 172 -6.55 -1.19 19.25
C HIS A 172 -7.99 -1.62 18.90
N PRO A 173 -9.02 -0.75 19.02
CA PRO A 173 -10.42 -1.11 18.76
C PRO A 173 -10.68 -1.73 17.38
N MET A 174 -9.94 -1.32 16.35
CA MET A 174 -10.03 -1.91 15.00
C MET A 174 -9.61 -3.39 14.95
N LEU A 175 -8.72 -3.82 15.86
CA LEU A 175 -8.33 -5.23 15.98
C LEU A 175 -9.35 -6.05 16.78
N LEU A 176 -10.26 -5.37 17.48
CA LEU A 176 -11.29 -5.98 18.31
C LEU A 176 -12.67 -5.91 17.66
N HIS A 177 -12.76 -5.48 16.39
CA HIS A 177 -14.02 -5.16 15.71
C HIS A 177 -14.92 -4.19 16.50
N ALA A 178 -14.32 -3.42 17.41
CA ALA A 178 -14.96 -2.36 18.17
C ALA A 178 -14.80 -1.00 17.48
N TRP A 179 -14.46 -1.01 16.18
CA TRP A 179 -14.35 0.18 15.34
C TRP A 179 -15.22 0.05 14.06
N PRO A 180 -15.98 1.10 13.68
CA PRO A 180 -16.27 2.26 14.52
C PRO A 180 -16.85 1.75 15.84
N ALA A 181 -16.53 2.42 16.96
CA ALA A 181 -17.24 2.13 18.21
C ALA A 181 -18.72 2.08 17.81
N GLN A 182 -19.46 1.04 18.23
CA GLN A 182 -20.91 1.08 18.09
C GLN A 182 -21.29 2.44 18.67
N VAL A 183 -21.53 3.42 17.81
CA VAL A 183 -22.19 4.66 18.19
C VAL A 183 -23.41 4.08 18.86
N GLN A 184 -23.59 4.32 20.15
CA GLN A 184 -24.85 3.95 20.80
C GLN A 184 -25.90 4.65 19.96
N VAL A 185 -26.47 3.92 19.01
CA VAL A 185 -27.48 4.44 18.11
C VAL A 185 -28.60 4.76 19.08
N PRO A 186 -28.96 6.04 19.24
CA PRO A 186 -29.86 6.38 20.31
C PRO A 186 -31.14 5.57 20.13
N GLY A 187 -31.59 4.97 21.23
CA GLY A 187 -32.84 4.22 21.22
C GLY A 187 -33.97 5.10 20.70
N LEU A 188 -34.95 4.46 20.07
CA LEU A 188 -36.14 5.14 19.60
C LEU A 188 -36.93 5.77 20.77
N ASP A 189 -37.28 7.04 20.66
CA ASP A 189 -38.23 7.68 21.58
C ASP A 189 -39.66 7.23 21.23
N LEU A 190 -40.19 6.31 22.02
CA LEU A 190 -41.53 5.74 21.80
C LEU A 190 -42.66 6.74 22.01
N SER A 191 -42.45 7.77 22.84
CA SER A 191 -43.46 8.80 23.07
C SER A 191 -43.58 9.67 21.82
N GLU A 192 -42.44 10.14 21.31
CA GLU A 192 -42.37 10.93 20.08
C GLU A 192 -42.91 10.15 18.87
N LEU A 193 -42.55 8.87 18.74
CA LEU A 193 -43.07 8.00 17.68
C LEU A 193 -44.60 7.92 17.72
N ARG A 194 -45.18 7.66 18.91
CA ARG A 194 -46.63 7.50 19.07
C ARG A 194 -47.37 8.80 18.84
N GLU A 195 -46.82 9.92 19.29
CA GLU A 195 -47.38 11.25 19.03
C GLU A 195 -47.38 11.58 17.54
N ALA A 196 -46.29 11.29 16.82
CA ALA A 196 -46.21 11.49 15.38
C ALA A 196 -47.24 10.63 14.62
N ILE A 197 -47.40 9.37 15.01
CA ILE A 197 -48.41 8.47 14.43
C ILE A 197 -49.83 8.96 14.74
N ALA A 198 -50.12 9.33 16.00
CA ALA A 198 -51.44 9.80 16.41
C ALA A 198 -51.84 11.12 15.74
N ALA A 199 -50.87 11.99 15.48
CA ALA A 199 -51.04 13.23 14.73
C ALA A 199 -51.07 13.04 13.21
N ALA A 200 -50.83 11.82 12.71
CA ALA A 200 -50.64 11.51 11.29
C ALA A 200 -49.60 12.41 10.60
N ASP A 201 -48.50 12.71 11.29
CA ASP A 201 -47.41 13.57 10.80
C ASP A 201 -46.24 12.72 10.29
N ALA A 202 -46.18 12.54 8.97
CA ALA A 202 -45.16 11.71 8.32
C ALA A 202 -43.74 12.28 8.46
N ALA A 203 -43.57 13.60 8.47
CA ALA A 203 -42.25 14.21 8.58
C ALA A 203 -41.69 14.02 10.00
N ARG A 204 -42.53 14.22 11.02
CA ARG A 204 -42.18 13.97 12.42
C ARG A 204 -41.91 12.48 12.67
N PHE A 205 -42.70 11.59 12.05
CA PHE A 205 -42.47 10.14 12.11
C PHE A 205 -41.11 9.74 11.50
N LEU A 206 -40.79 10.19 10.29
CA LEU A 206 -39.53 9.85 9.62
C LEU A 206 -38.32 10.41 10.38
N ALA A 207 -38.43 11.61 10.94
CA ALA A 207 -37.39 12.18 11.81
C ALA A 207 -37.21 11.39 13.11
N ALA A 208 -38.30 10.87 13.70
CA ALA A 208 -38.26 10.07 14.91
C ALA A 208 -37.54 8.72 14.72
N VAL A 209 -37.63 8.11 13.53
CA VAL A 209 -37.07 6.77 13.27
C VAL A 209 -35.70 6.79 12.57
N THR A 210 -35.38 7.85 11.83
CA THR A 210 -34.13 7.92 11.06
C THR A 210 -32.91 8.02 11.98
N GLY A 211 -31.93 7.13 11.78
CA GLY A 211 -30.72 7.08 12.60
C GLY A 211 -30.93 6.59 14.04
N ARG A 212 -32.05 5.92 14.33
CA ARG A 212 -32.35 5.28 15.63
C ARG A 212 -32.24 3.76 15.56
N ASP A 213 -32.02 3.15 16.72
CA ASP A 213 -32.22 1.71 16.87
C ASP A 213 -33.72 1.44 17.06
N ILE A 214 -34.31 0.74 16.11
CA ILE A 214 -35.74 0.44 16.06
C ILE A 214 -36.05 -1.02 16.39
N ASP A 215 -35.03 -1.85 16.66
CA ASP A 215 -35.19 -3.30 16.72
C ASP A 215 -36.13 -3.74 17.85
N ASP A 216 -36.12 -3.05 18.99
CA ASP A 216 -37.01 -3.31 20.13
C ASP A 216 -38.44 -2.76 19.92
N ALA A 217 -38.68 -2.03 18.83
CA ALA A 217 -39.93 -1.33 18.55
C ALA A 217 -40.46 -1.54 17.13
N LEU A 218 -39.96 -2.54 16.40
CA LEU A 218 -40.28 -2.77 14.98
C LEU A 218 -41.77 -2.80 14.67
N GLN A 219 -42.58 -3.40 15.55
CA GLN A 219 -44.04 -3.43 15.39
C GLN A 219 -44.67 -2.04 15.51
N GLN A 220 -44.20 -1.23 16.47
CA GLN A 220 -44.70 0.14 16.69
C GLN A 220 -44.27 1.07 15.55
N VAL A 221 -43.04 0.92 15.04
CA VAL A 221 -42.58 1.62 13.83
C VAL A 221 -43.40 1.20 12.61
N GLY A 222 -43.67 -0.11 12.46
CA GLY A 222 -44.48 -0.67 11.38
C GLY A 222 -45.88 -0.07 11.28
N VAL A 223 -46.50 0.32 12.39
CA VAL A 223 -47.83 0.98 12.42
C VAL A 223 -47.80 2.33 11.69
N GLY A 224 -46.70 3.07 11.74
CA GLY A 224 -46.58 4.39 11.09
C GLY A 224 -46.16 4.36 9.62
N ILE A 225 -45.68 3.21 9.11
CA ILE A 225 -45.18 3.07 7.74
C ILE A 225 -46.24 3.36 6.66
N PRO A 226 -47.49 2.85 6.74
CA PRO A 226 -48.51 3.15 5.73
C PRO A 226 -48.77 4.66 5.59
N MET A 227 -48.90 5.35 6.72
CA MET A 227 -49.08 6.81 6.78
C MET A 227 -47.88 7.54 6.18
N ALA A 228 -46.66 7.13 6.50
CA ALA A 228 -45.45 7.73 5.95
C ALA A 228 -45.31 7.52 4.44
N LEU A 229 -45.69 6.35 3.91
CA LEU A 229 -45.68 6.08 2.47
C LEU A 229 -46.74 6.89 1.71
N GLU A 230 -47.93 7.07 2.30
CA GLU A 230 -49.01 7.87 1.70
C GLU A 230 -48.65 9.35 1.57
N GLN A 231 -48.02 9.92 2.60
CA GLN A 231 -47.71 11.35 2.64
C GLN A 231 -46.31 11.69 2.09
N LYS A 232 -45.36 10.76 2.19
CA LYS A 232 -43.92 10.97 1.95
C LYS A 232 -43.24 9.79 1.23
N GLY A 233 -43.92 9.20 0.24
CA GLY A 233 -43.52 7.98 -0.46
C GLY A 233 -42.03 7.83 -0.77
N GLN A 234 -41.41 8.78 -1.48
CA GLN A 234 -39.98 8.70 -1.84
C GLN A 234 -39.03 8.73 -0.64
N GLU A 235 -39.39 9.47 0.42
CA GLU A 235 -38.58 9.58 1.64
C GLU A 235 -38.78 8.34 2.54
N ALA A 236 -39.99 7.77 2.54
CA ALA A 236 -40.38 6.66 3.41
C ALA A 236 -40.05 5.26 2.86
N GLU A 237 -39.79 5.11 1.55
CA GLU A 237 -39.57 3.82 0.90
C GLU A 237 -38.40 3.02 1.50
N SER A 238 -37.27 3.70 1.75
CA SER A 238 -36.07 3.08 2.34
C SER A 238 -36.32 2.59 3.77
N VAL A 239 -37.08 3.37 4.55
CA VAL A 239 -37.46 3.03 5.94
C VAL A 239 -38.44 1.86 5.94
N ALA A 240 -39.44 1.87 5.06
CA ALA A 240 -40.42 0.80 4.91
C ALA A 240 -39.75 -0.52 4.54
N LEU A 241 -38.85 -0.52 3.55
CA LEU A 241 -38.10 -1.70 3.13
C LEU A 241 -37.25 -2.27 4.27
N SER A 242 -36.57 -1.40 5.03
CA SER A 242 -35.77 -1.81 6.19
C SER A 242 -36.63 -2.48 7.28
N VAL A 243 -37.79 -1.89 7.62
CA VAL A 243 -38.72 -2.44 8.62
C VAL A 243 -39.30 -3.78 8.18
N ILE A 244 -39.71 -3.91 6.91
CA ILE A 244 -40.24 -5.16 6.34
C ILE A 244 -39.18 -6.26 6.40
N ASN A 245 -37.95 -5.97 5.99
CA ASN A 245 -36.87 -6.96 5.99
C ASN A 245 -36.55 -7.44 7.42
N ARG A 246 -36.52 -6.53 8.41
CA ARG A 246 -36.26 -6.88 9.82
C ARG A 246 -37.41 -7.66 10.47
N LEU A 247 -38.67 -7.30 10.17
CA LEU A 247 -39.85 -8.06 10.61
C LEU A 247 -39.89 -9.46 9.99
N THR A 248 -39.55 -9.57 8.70
CA THR A 248 -39.48 -10.85 7.97
C THR A 248 -38.38 -11.75 8.54
N TRP A 249 -37.21 -11.17 8.83
CA TRP A 249 -36.08 -11.90 9.42
C TRP A 249 -36.37 -12.39 10.85
N ARG A 250 -37.01 -11.58 11.71
CA ARG A 250 -37.45 -12.01 13.06
C ARG A 250 -38.53 -13.11 13.03
N GLY A 251 -39.25 -13.26 11.93
CA GLY A 251 -40.26 -14.32 11.73
C GLY A 251 -39.71 -15.62 11.14
N GLY A 252 -38.43 -15.67 10.75
CA GLY A 252 -37.76 -16.87 10.25
C GLY A 252 -37.28 -17.78 11.40
N ALA A 253 -37.10 -19.07 11.11
CA ALA A 253 -36.36 -19.95 12.02
C ALA A 253 -34.90 -19.47 12.03
N GLY A 254 -34.45 -18.96 13.18
CA GLY A 254 -33.06 -18.54 13.39
C GLY A 254 -32.04 -19.64 13.13
#